data_AF-A0A817QGG9-F1
#
_entry.id   AF-A0A817QGG9-F1
#
_cell.length_a   1.000
_cell.length_b   1.000
_cell.length_c   1.000
_cell.angle_alpha   90.00
_cell.angle_beta   90.00
_cell.angle_gamma   90.00
#
_symmetry.space_group_name_H-M   'P 1'
#
loop_
_entity.id
_entity.type
_entity.pdbx_description
1 polymer ?
#
loop_
_entity_poly.entity_id
_entity_poly.type
_entity_poly.pdbx_seq_one_letter_code
_entity_poly.pdbx_strand_id
1 'polypeptide(L)'
;MITAITIGLILFVNNVRFVTCQQTNFNCEIRPNQANTTERLQRLRVHLRSNNLSAYVIFSEDEHQSEYVQLYDERRAWISGFLGSAGTAVVTLNNAALWTDGRYWTQAEDELDCTNWYLMRQGQTNVPSLSNWLSSQVNSTPPYDRVGVAAQFVSSNWWSTVNNILNEKSASLVEVTELIDLIWKSPERPSPTTNEINIHELKYAGITWEEKVKIIAEHIQTKKANAYIVTALDEIAWLLSLRGSDIPYNPFFKAYAIVYANKTTQVWMNSTQLTSAAINQLNNVNIRSYDTFLSDLNILAHRSDISQIWISPSASQAIFNRIPVEKRLISSSPVEFTKAIKNSIEEKGMRDCGIRDSVARIRHLTWLENQINNSILINETKSAEQLEYFQNQDDLFQTLSFDSISAFGSNAAIIHYSPKAKTAALITKNGLYLLDAGAQYLDCTTDVTRTHVFGTPTEEQKKAYTLVLQGRKEIFINSIKKNFFRLLKGSIDLADAIFPFGTYGRSIDILTRQNLYKNFMDYYHGSGHDVNY
;
A
#
# COMPACT_ATOMS: atom_id res chain seq x y z
N MET A 1 26.06 1.43 -56.09
CA MET A 1 24.97 2.41 -56.29
C MET A 1 24.04 2.28 -55.10
N ILE A 2 24.34 2.85 -53.93
CA ILE A 2 24.13 4.25 -53.53
C ILE A 2 22.82 4.82 -54.05
N THR A 3 21.79 4.78 -53.22
CA THR A 3 20.84 5.90 -53.09
C THR A 3 20.39 5.99 -51.64
N ALA A 4 20.57 7.18 -51.07
CA ALA A 4 20.35 7.53 -49.68
C ALA A 4 18.85 7.63 -49.34
N ILE A 5 18.48 7.23 -48.13
CA ILE A 5 17.26 7.68 -47.47
C ILE A 5 17.70 8.59 -46.33
N THR A 6 17.40 9.87 -46.52
CA THR A 6 17.72 10.98 -45.63
C THR A 6 17.02 10.81 -44.28
N ILE A 7 17.81 10.67 -43.23
CA ILE A 7 17.38 10.81 -41.84
C ILE A 7 17.21 12.32 -41.57
N GLY A 8 15.96 12.76 -41.48
CA GLY A 8 15.61 14.11 -41.05
C GLY A 8 15.80 14.26 -39.54
N LEU A 9 16.95 14.82 -39.15
CA LEU A 9 17.23 15.30 -37.81
C LEU A 9 16.37 16.56 -37.56
N ILE A 10 15.25 16.43 -36.84
CA ILE A 10 14.53 17.60 -36.32
C ILE A 10 15.21 18.00 -35.02
N LEU A 11 16.05 19.04 -35.12
CA LEU A 11 16.51 19.87 -34.01
C LEU A 11 15.28 20.44 -33.28
N PHE A 12 14.91 19.85 -32.15
CA PHE A 12 14.07 20.55 -31.18
C PHE A 12 14.94 21.59 -30.48
N VAL A 13 14.87 22.81 -31.00
CA VAL A 13 15.36 24.01 -30.34
C VAL A 13 14.62 24.14 -29.00
N ASN A 14 15.41 24.18 -27.92
CA ASN A 14 14.99 24.49 -26.56
C ASN A 14 14.09 25.73 -26.55
N ASN A 15 12.79 25.51 -26.41
CA ASN A 15 11.88 26.47 -25.81
C ASN A 15 11.32 25.82 -24.56
N VAL A 16 12.06 25.95 -23.46
CA VAL A 16 11.50 25.83 -22.11
C VAL A 16 10.50 26.96 -21.98
N ARG A 17 9.26 26.73 -22.44
CA ARG A 17 8.13 27.46 -21.90
C ARG A 17 8.01 26.97 -20.48
N PHE A 18 8.25 27.87 -19.53
CA PHE A 18 7.65 27.74 -18.21
C PHE A 18 6.16 27.53 -18.46
N VAL A 19 5.70 26.28 -18.28
CA VAL A 19 4.28 26.00 -18.15
C VAL A 19 3.93 26.67 -16.83
N THR A 20 3.50 27.92 -16.91
CA THR A 20 2.69 28.51 -15.87
C THR A 20 1.56 27.53 -15.66
N CYS A 21 1.38 27.11 -14.40
CA CYS A 21 0.34 26.20 -13.96
C CYS A 21 -1.01 26.79 -14.40
N GLN A 22 -1.45 26.47 -15.62
CA GLN A 22 -2.83 26.66 -16.00
C GLN A 22 -3.58 25.63 -15.19
N GLN A 23 -4.07 26.13 -14.05
CA GLN A 23 -5.18 25.60 -13.29
C GLN A 23 -5.97 24.61 -14.14
N THR A 24 -5.83 23.31 -13.85
CA THR A 24 -7.00 22.47 -13.96
C THR A 24 -7.93 22.99 -12.86
N ASN A 25 -8.64 24.08 -13.17
CA ASN A 25 -9.81 24.49 -12.43
C ASN A 25 -10.75 23.30 -12.54
N PHE A 26 -10.67 22.41 -11.56
CA PHE A 26 -11.86 21.73 -11.12
C PHE A 26 -12.91 22.82 -10.96
N ASN A 27 -14.07 22.65 -11.57
CA ASN A 27 -15.25 23.33 -11.05
C ASN A 27 -15.33 22.88 -9.59
N CYS A 28 -14.96 23.78 -8.68
CA CYS A 28 -15.02 23.51 -7.26
C CYS A 28 -16.50 23.37 -6.89
N GLU A 29 -16.96 22.14 -6.96
CA GLU A 29 -18.31 21.75 -6.60
C GLU A 29 -18.24 21.20 -5.18
N ILE A 30 -18.97 21.83 -4.27
CA ILE A 30 -19.04 21.38 -2.88
C ILE A 30 -19.84 20.08 -2.86
N ARG A 31 -19.16 18.97 -2.59
CA ARG A 31 -19.77 17.63 -2.54
C ARG A 31 -20.14 17.25 -1.10
N PRO A 32 -21.17 16.38 -0.89
CA PRO A 32 -21.70 16.08 0.45
C PRO A 32 -20.70 15.45 1.43
N ASN A 33 -19.65 14.81 0.92
CA ASN A 33 -18.66 14.08 1.71
C ASN A 33 -17.41 14.91 2.05
N GLN A 34 -17.36 16.20 1.66
CA GLN A 34 -16.20 17.05 1.91
C GLN A 34 -16.08 17.47 3.37
N ALA A 35 -14.89 17.28 3.95
CA ALA A 35 -14.57 17.81 5.27
C ALA A 35 -14.02 19.24 5.14
N ASN A 36 -14.62 20.23 5.81
CA ASN A 36 -14.04 21.57 5.88
C ASN A 36 -12.74 21.52 6.70
N THR A 37 -11.61 21.76 6.04
CA THR A 37 -10.27 21.67 6.64
C THR A 37 -9.62 23.03 6.89
N THR A 38 -10.36 24.13 6.72
CA THR A 38 -9.85 25.50 6.82
C THR A 38 -9.14 25.76 8.15
N GLU A 39 -9.78 25.43 9.27
CA GLU A 39 -9.20 25.65 10.61
C GLU A 39 -7.96 24.79 10.84
N ARG A 40 -7.98 23.52 10.39
CA ARG A 40 -6.84 22.60 10.50
C ARG A 40 -5.62 23.15 9.76
N LEU A 41 -5.80 23.64 8.54
CA LEU A 41 -4.75 24.26 7.73
C LEU A 41 -4.24 25.57 8.34
N GLN A 42 -5.12 26.42 8.88
CA GLN A 42 -4.73 27.67 9.55
C GLN A 42 -3.81 27.37 10.75
N ARG A 43 -4.18 26.40 11.58
CA ARG A 43 -3.38 25.97 12.74
C ARG A 43 -2.03 25.39 12.32
N LEU A 44 -1.99 24.56 11.28
CA LEU A 44 -0.73 24.03 10.75
C LEU A 44 0.19 25.15 10.25
N ARG A 45 -0.34 26.13 9.53
CA ARG A 45 0.44 27.27 8.98
C ARG A 45 1.05 28.15 10.07
N VAL A 46 0.50 28.20 11.28
CA VAL A 46 1.16 28.84 12.43
C VAL A 46 2.48 28.11 12.74
N HIS A 47 2.47 26.78 12.76
CA HIS A 47 3.66 25.97 12.99
C HIS A 47 4.70 26.11 11.87
N LEU A 48 4.28 26.17 10.59
CA LEU A 48 5.21 26.43 9.48
C LEU A 48 5.96 27.76 9.67
N ARG A 49 5.25 28.84 10.00
CA ARG A 49 5.87 30.15 10.25
C ARG A 49 6.82 30.11 11.44
N SER A 50 6.42 29.48 12.55
CA SER A 50 7.27 29.37 13.74
C SER A 50 8.54 28.55 13.52
N ASN A 51 8.52 27.60 12.57
CA ASN A 51 9.67 26.75 12.23
C ASN A 51 10.44 27.26 11.00
N ASN A 52 10.07 28.42 10.44
CA ASN A 52 10.64 28.97 9.21
C ASN A 52 10.59 27.97 8.04
N LEU A 53 9.41 27.45 7.73
CA LEU A 53 9.18 26.47 6.66
C LEU A 53 8.35 27.08 5.54
N SER A 54 8.74 26.87 4.28
CA SER A 54 7.92 27.18 3.10
C SER A 54 6.79 26.18 2.92
N ALA A 55 7.08 24.90 3.21
CA ALA A 55 6.15 23.80 3.04
C ALA A 55 6.37 22.72 4.10
N TYR A 56 5.33 21.93 4.34
CA TYR A 56 5.34 20.73 5.16
C TYR A 56 4.71 19.58 4.38
N VAL A 57 5.37 18.42 4.36
CA VAL A 57 4.90 17.22 3.66
C VAL A 57 4.37 16.21 4.67
N ILE A 58 3.17 15.71 4.42
CA ILE A 58 2.45 14.76 5.28
C ILE A 58 2.17 13.49 4.48
N PHE A 59 2.67 12.38 4.99
CA PHE A 59 2.57 11.04 4.41
C PHE A 59 1.36 10.28 4.97
N SER A 60 0.96 9.22 4.26
CA SER A 60 -0.06 8.27 4.74
C SER A 60 0.53 7.28 5.74
N GLU A 61 1.80 6.99 5.53
CA GLU A 61 2.61 5.96 6.15
C GLU A 61 2.95 6.28 7.61
N ASP A 62 3.10 5.22 8.41
CA ASP A 62 3.59 5.29 9.80
C ASP A 62 5.13 5.15 9.88
N GLU A 63 5.66 5.01 11.10
CA GLU A 63 7.11 4.87 11.34
C GLU A 63 7.73 3.59 10.75
N HIS A 64 6.88 2.66 10.31
CA HIS A 64 7.22 1.37 9.72
C HIS A 64 6.95 1.30 8.22
N GLN A 65 6.46 2.40 7.63
CA GLN A 65 6.07 2.49 6.22
C GLN A 65 4.91 1.54 5.86
N SER A 66 3.97 1.37 6.79
CA SER A 66 2.77 0.56 6.57
C SER A 66 1.84 1.23 5.55
N GLU A 67 1.23 0.42 4.65
CA GLU A 67 0.21 0.91 3.70
C GLU A 67 -1.11 1.24 4.42
N TYR A 68 -1.56 0.35 5.30
CA TYR A 68 -2.65 0.60 6.24
C TYR A 68 -2.04 1.00 7.58
N VAL A 69 -2.60 2.04 8.19
CA VAL A 69 -2.14 2.55 9.48
C VAL A 69 -3.27 2.47 10.50
N GLN A 70 -2.93 2.60 11.77
CA GLN A 70 -3.95 2.74 12.81
C GLN A 70 -4.67 4.09 12.66
N LEU A 71 -5.92 4.18 13.15
CA LEU A 71 -6.66 5.45 13.20
C LEU A 71 -5.88 6.57 13.93
N TYR A 72 -5.02 6.22 14.89
CA TYR A 72 -4.12 7.15 15.59
C TYR A 72 -3.10 7.85 14.67
N ASP A 73 -2.71 7.17 13.58
CA ASP A 73 -1.65 7.56 12.65
C ASP A 73 -2.17 8.18 11.34
N GLU A 74 -3.49 8.28 11.15
CA GLU A 74 -4.16 8.83 9.97
C GLU A 74 -4.03 10.36 9.80
N ARG A 75 -2.81 10.90 9.99
CA ARG A 75 -2.49 12.33 9.97
C ARG A 75 -2.88 13.00 8.66
N ARG A 76 -2.56 12.36 7.52
CA ARG A 76 -2.92 12.83 6.18
C ARG A 76 -4.45 12.84 5.99
N ALA A 77 -5.12 11.78 6.42
CA ALA A 77 -6.59 11.70 6.35
C ALA A 77 -7.23 12.81 7.20
N TRP A 78 -6.74 13.02 8.42
CA TRP A 78 -7.24 14.07 9.29
C TRP A 78 -7.01 15.49 8.75
N ILE A 79 -5.80 15.83 8.28
CA ILE A 79 -5.50 17.19 7.80
C ILE A 79 -6.24 17.54 6.51
N SER A 80 -6.48 16.55 5.63
CA SER A 80 -7.05 16.76 4.29
C SER A 80 -8.51 16.40 4.13
N GLY A 81 -9.04 15.50 4.97
CA GLY A 81 -10.36 14.90 4.81
C GLY A 81 -10.40 13.68 3.87
N PHE A 82 -9.30 13.39 3.17
CA PHE A 82 -9.23 12.28 2.20
C PHE A 82 -8.85 10.95 2.86
N LEU A 83 -9.73 9.95 2.73
CA LEU A 83 -9.65 8.68 3.47
C LEU A 83 -9.01 7.52 2.69
N GLY A 84 -8.58 7.73 1.44
CA GLY A 84 -7.92 6.66 0.66
C GLY A 84 -6.62 6.20 1.33
N SER A 85 -6.21 4.94 1.15
CA SER A 85 -5.00 4.43 1.82
C SER A 85 -3.72 5.09 1.30
N ALA A 86 -3.67 5.50 0.03
CA ALA A 86 -2.50 6.09 -0.59
C ALA A 86 -2.67 7.59 -0.92
N GLY A 87 -1.72 8.40 -0.45
CA GLY A 87 -1.56 9.78 -0.90
C GLY A 87 -0.50 10.56 -0.14
N THR A 88 -0.07 11.69 -0.70
CA THR A 88 0.86 12.59 -0.02
C THR A 88 0.30 14.00 -0.04
N ALA A 89 0.09 14.57 1.14
CA ALA A 89 -0.36 15.93 1.31
C ALA A 89 0.84 16.88 1.46
N VAL A 90 0.74 18.05 0.85
CA VAL A 90 1.71 19.14 1.00
C VAL A 90 0.96 20.41 1.35
N VAL A 91 1.35 21.03 2.46
CA VAL A 91 0.82 22.31 2.88
C VAL A 91 1.92 23.36 2.80
N THR A 92 1.67 24.44 2.07
CA THR A 92 2.53 25.62 2.06
C THR A 92 1.90 26.73 2.90
N LEU A 93 2.59 27.87 3.02
CA LEU A 93 2.05 29.04 3.69
C LEU A 93 0.71 29.52 3.11
N ASN A 94 0.45 29.25 1.82
CA ASN A 94 -0.72 29.78 1.10
C ASN A 94 -1.54 28.70 0.37
N ASN A 95 -0.96 27.55 0.02
CA ASN A 95 -1.60 26.50 -0.77
C ASN A 95 -1.65 25.19 0.01
N ALA A 96 -2.52 24.27 -0.39
CA ALA A 96 -2.47 22.87 0.02
C ALA A 96 -2.77 21.98 -1.20
N ALA A 97 -2.03 20.89 -1.36
CA ALA A 97 -2.17 19.97 -2.48
C ALA A 97 -2.02 18.53 -2.02
N LEU A 98 -2.74 17.60 -2.65
CA LEU A 98 -2.69 16.17 -2.33
C LEU A 98 -2.46 15.36 -3.60
N TRP A 99 -1.37 14.58 -3.63
CA TRP A 99 -1.10 13.60 -4.68
C TRP A 99 -1.71 12.27 -4.30
N THR A 100 -2.43 11.65 -5.23
CA THR A 100 -2.88 10.26 -5.12
C THR A 100 -2.95 9.62 -6.50
N ASP A 101 -2.88 8.29 -6.53
CA ASP A 101 -2.87 7.50 -7.75
C ASP A 101 -4.28 7.22 -8.30
N GLY A 102 -4.34 6.56 -9.46
CA GLY A 102 -5.56 6.31 -10.22
C GLY A 102 -6.67 5.59 -9.45
N ARG A 103 -6.32 4.83 -8.40
CA ARG A 103 -7.28 4.11 -7.56
C ARG A 103 -8.25 5.06 -6.84
N TYR A 104 -7.80 6.28 -6.56
CA TYR A 104 -8.46 7.19 -5.63
C TYR A 104 -8.89 8.54 -6.21
N TRP A 105 -8.71 8.80 -7.51
CA TRP A 105 -9.05 10.11 -8.08
C TRP A 105 -10.51 10.53 -7.83
N THR A 106 -11.47 9.63 -8.09
CA THR A 106 -12.89 9.91 -7.86
C THR A 106 -13.19 10.10 -6.38
N GLN A 107 -12.63 9.25 -5.50
CA GLN A 107 -12.80 9.41 -4.05
C GLN A 107 -12.24 10.74 -3.56
N ALA A 108 -11.06 11.15 -4.04
CA ALA A 108 -10.44 12.40 -3.64
C ALA A 108 -11.25 13.62 -4.09
N GLU A 109 -11.93 13.57 -5.23
CA GLU A 109 -12.88 14.63 -5.63
C GLU A 109 -14.09 14.73 -4.71
N ASP A 110 -14.57 13.58 -4.21
CA ASP A 110 -15.71 13.51 -3.31
C ASP A 110 -15.39 13.98 -1.88
N GLU A 111 -14.18 13.71 -1.41
CA GLU A 111 -13.79 13.89 0.00
C GLU A 111 -12.95 15.15 0.26
N LEU A 112 -12.17 15.65 -0.71
CA LEU A 112 -11.37 16.86 -0.52
C LEU A 112 -12.22 18.12 -0.63
N ASP A 113 -12.04 19.03 0.32
CA ASP A 113 -12.52 20.40 0.23
C ASP A 113 -11.76 21.15 -0.88
N CYS A 114 -12.41 21.30 -2.04
CA CYS A 114 -11.85 21.92 -3.23
C CYS A 114 -11.54 23.41 -3.08
N THR A 115 -12.01 24.07 -2.01
CA THR A 115 -11.66 25.48 -1.73
C THR A 115 -10.26 25.60 -1.12
N ASN A 116 -9.81 24.54 -0.44
CA ASN A 116 -8.53 24.51 0.28
C ASN A 116 -7.47 23.65 -0.41
N TRP A 117 -7.88 22.56 -1.09
CA TRP A 117 -6.98 21.54 -1.60
C TRP A 117 -6.97 21.45 -3.12
N TYR A 118 -5.77 21.38 -3.69
CA TYR A 118 -5.55 20.95 -5.06
C TYR A 118 -5.39 19.43 -5.12
N LEU A 119 -6.30 18.74 -5.82
CA LEU A 119 -6.11 17.34 -6.16
C LEU A 119 -5.08 17.20 -7.29
N MET A 120 -3.99 16.52 -7.00
CA MET A 120 -2.91 16.22 -7.95
C MET A 120 -2.99 14.75 -8.37
N ARG A 121 -3.61 14.51 -9.53
CA ARG A 121 -3.80 13.15 -10.06
C ARG A 121 -2.47 12.56 -10.57
N GLN A 122 -1.78 11.82 -9.72
CA GLN A 122 -0.43 11.32 -9.97
C GLN A 122 -0.39 10.46 -11.24
N GLY A 123 0.62 10.69 -12.08
CA GLY A 123 0.81 9.94 -13.32
C GLY A 123 0.00 10.46 -14.52
N GLN A 124 -0.93 11.41 -14.33
CA GLN A 124 -1.57 12.07 -15.45
C GLN A 124 -0.63 13.05 -16.15
N THR A 125 -0.77 13.15 -17.48
CA THR A 125 -0.07 14.14 -18.30
C THR A 125 -0.35 15.56 -17.77
N ASN A 126 0.68 16.39 -17.71
CA ASN A 126 0.64 17.79 -17.22
C ASN A 126 0.40 17.95 -15.71
N VAL A 127 0.29 16.88 -14.92
CA VAL A 127 0.35 16.97 -13.46
C VAL A 127 1.82 16.91 -13.03
N PRO A 128 2.36 17.96 -12.36
CA PRO A 128 3.74 17.92 -11.89
C PRO A 128 3.92 16.82 -10.84
N SER A 129 5.10 16.20 -10.82
CA SER A 129 5.49 15.39 -9.67
C SER A 129 5.50 16.25 -8.42
N LEU A 130 5.28 15.62 -7.26
CA LEU A 130 5.34 16.29 -5.97
C LEU A 130 6.65 17.08 -5.80
N SER A 131 7.78 16.48 -6.17
CA SER A 131 9.09 17.13 -6.10
C SER A 131 9.19 18.39 -6.98
N ASN A 132 8.71 18.33 -8.22
CA ASN A 132 8.73 19.47 -9.14
C ASN A 132 7.78 20.58 -8.68
N TRP A 133 6.61 20.21 -8.14
CA TRP A 133 5.68 21.16 -7.58
C TRP A 133 6.27 21.83 -6.34
N LEU A 134 6.82 21.07 -5.39
CA LEU A 134 7.53 21.61 -4.23
C LEU A 134 8.62 22.61 -4.65
N SER A 135 9.48 22.24 -5.59
CA SER A 135 10.53 23.13 -6.10
C SER A 135 9.99 24.41 -6.75
N SER A 136 8.74 24.42 -7.22
CA SER A 136 8.07 25.62 -7.75
C SER A 136 7.44 26.50 -6.66
N GLN A 137 7.15 25.94 -5.49
CA GLN A 137 6.46 26.63 -4.39
C GLN A 137 7.40 27.16 -3.31
N VAL A 138 8.59 26.58 -3.19
CA VAL A 138 9.55 26.92 -2.14
C VAL A 138 10.33 28.18 -2.52
N ASN A 139 10.48 29.09 -1.55
CA ASN A 139 11.35 30.25 -1.71
C ASN A 139 12.82 29.82 -1.72
N SER A 140 13.63 30.31 -2.66
CA SER A 140 15.06 29.99 -2.73
C SER A 140 15.94 30.83 -1.79
N THR A 141 15.34 31.53 -0.82
CA THR A 141 16.07 32.42 0.10
C THR A 141 15.66 32.21 1.56
N PRO A 142 16.60 32.23 2.50
CA PRO A 142 16.31 32.19 3.93
C PRO A 142 15.33 33.30 4.38
N PRO A 143 14.51 33.05 5.40
CA PRO A 143 14.48 31.83 6.22
C PRO A 143 13.55 30.73 5.66
N TYR A 144 12.95 30.92 4.48
CA TYR A 144 11.92 30.05 3.91
C TYR A 144 12.43 29.11 2.82
N ASP A 145 13.72 28.83 2.76
CA ASP A 145 14.38 27.86 1.86
C ASP A 145 14.27 26.41 2.34
N ARG A 146 13.30 26.12 3.20
CA ARG A 146 13.21 24.88 3.96
C ARG A 146 11.83 24.23 3.79
N VAL A 147 11.84 22.93 3.55
CA VAL A 147 10.66 22.07 3.51
C VAL A 147 10.74 21.11 4.69
N GLY A 148 9.79 21.22 5.62
CA GLY A 148 9.75 20.37 6.80
C GLY A 148 9.15 19.02 6.48
N VAL A 149 9.78 17.97 6.99
CA VAL A 149 9.25 16.60 6.95
C VAL A 149 9.60 15.91 8.27
N ALA A 150 8.65 15.19 8.85
CA ALA A 150 8.93 14.32 9.99
C ALA A 150 9.64 13.05 9.50
N ALA A 151 10.94 12.94 9.79
CA ALA A 151 11.81 11.91 9.21
C ALA A 151 11.43 10.46 9.56
N GLN A 152 10.57 10.27 10.57
CA GLN A 152 10.08 8.95 10.96
C GLN A 152 9.04 8.39 9.97
N PHE A 153 8.29 9.26 9.29
CA PHE A 153 7.15 8.86 8.43
C PHE A 153 7.48 8.83 6.94
N VAL A 154 8.76 8.83 6.58
CA VAL A 154 9.20 8.91 5.18
C VAL A 154 10.40 8.02 4.94
N SER A 155 10.36 7.26 3.84
CA SER A 155 11.49 6.44 3.42
C SER A 155 12.72 7.28 3.06
N SER A 156 13.91 6.74 3.33
CA SER A 156 15.15 7.42 2.97
C SER A 156 15.34 7.58 1.45
N ASN A 157 14.82 6.63 0.67
CA ASN A 157 14.83 6.72 -0.79
C ASN A 157 14.07 7.95 -1.31
N TRP A 158 12.87 8.20 -0.78
CA TRP A 158 12.10 9.40 -1.11
C TRP A 158 12.84 10.66 -0.67
N TRP A 159 13.34 10.67 0.58
CA TRP A 159 14.06 11.82 1.13
C TRP A 159 15.25 12.23 0.25
N SER A 160 16.10 11.27 -0.10
CA SER A 160 17.28 11.52 -0.93
C SER A 160 16.89 12.08 -2.30
N THR A 161 15.87 11.49 -2.94
CA THR A 161 15.39 11.91 -4.26
C THR A 161 14.89 13.36 -4.23
N VAL A 162 14.03 13.70 -3.28
CA VAL A 162 13.43 15.04 -3.19
C VAL A 162 14.45 16.08 -2.73
N ASN A 163 15.32 15.75 -1.76
CA ASN A 163 16.34 16.68 -1.29
C ASN A 163 17.32 17.06 -2.40
N ASN A 164 17.70 16.12 -3.28
CA ASN A 164 18.54 16.42 -4.44
C ASN A 164 17.89 17.44 -5.38
N ILE A 165 16.59 17.28 -5.66
CA ILE A 165 15.82 18.18 -6.52
C ILE A 165 15.66 19.58 -5.88
N LEU A 166 15.48 19.65 -4.56
CA LEU A 166 15.38 20.93 -3.85
C LEU A 166 16.73 21.66 -3.79
N ASN A 167 17.84 20.93 -3.65
CA ASN A 167 19.18 21.52 -3.61
C ASN A 167 19.52 22.27 -4.91
N GLU A 168 19.02 21.82 -6.07
CA GLU A 168 19.16 22.55 -7.35
C GLU A 168 18.52 23.94 -7.34
N LYS A 169 17.62 24.21 -6.38
CA LYS A 169 16.93 25.48 -6.15
C LYS A 169 17.39 26.21 -4.89
N SER A 170 18.53 25.82 -4.32
CA SER A 170 19.04 26.35 -3.05
C SER A 170 18.02 26.19 -1.90
N ALA A 171 17.22 25.12 -1.94
CA ALA A 171 16.28 24.75 -0.88
C ALA A 171 16.63 23.35 -0.35
N SER A 172 16.12 22.98 0.83
CA SER A 172 16.41 21.67 1.43
C SER A 172 15.24 21.07 2.19
N LEU A 173 15.23 19.74 2.30
CA LEU A 173 14.44 19.02 3.28
C LEU A 173 15.08 19.18 4.66
N VAL A 174 14.26 19.44 5.68
CA VAL A 174 14.71 19.52 7.07
C VAL A 174 13.87 18.61 7.96
N GLU A 175 14.54 17.83 8.80
CA GLU A 175 13.89 17.02 9.83
C GLU A 175 13.23 17.96 10.84
N VAL A 176 11.93 17.77 11.03
CA VAL A 176 11.16 18.48 12.06
C VAL A 176 10.37 17.48 12.88
N THR A 177 9.91 17.91 14.05
CA THR A 177 8.90 17.14 14.79
C THR A 177 7.61 17.03 13.96
N GLU A 178 6.80 16.02 14.24
CA GLU A 178 5.52 15.84 13.58
C GLU A 178 4.57 16.99 13.95
N LEU A 179 4.33 17.89 12.98
CA LEU A 179 3.54 19.11 13.21
C LEU A 179 2.04 18.82 13.32
N ILE A 180 1.54 17.76 12.68
CA ILE A 180 0.13 17.37 12.82
C ILE A 180 -0.17 16.98 14.26
N ASP A 181 0.77 16.32 14.94
CA ASP A 181 0.59 15.87 16.33
C ASP A 181 0.49 17.03 17.32
N LEU A 182 0.94 18.23 16.94
CA LEU A 182 0.77 19.46 17.73
C LEU A 182 -0.64 20.02 17.65
N ILE A 183 -1.37 19.74 16.55
CA ILE A 183 -2.70 20.29 16.28
C ILE A 183 -3.81 19.23 16.32
N TRP A 184 -3.51 17.97 16.12
CA TRP A 184 -4.46 16.88 16.28
C TRP A 184 -4.30 16.29 17.68
N LYS A 185 -5.17 16.74 18.60
CA LYS A 185 -5.13 16.39 20.02
C LYS A 185 -6.41 15.66 20.43
N SER A 186 -6.35 14.97 21.57
CA SER A 186 -7.53 14.41 22.23
C SER A 186 -8.57 15.52 22.52
N PRO A 187 -9.88 15.26 22.38
CA PRO A 187 -10.51 13.97 22.08
C PRO A 187 -10.67 13.66 20.58
N GLU A 188 -10.28 14.57 19.68
CA GLU A 188 -10.43 14.36 18.22
C GLU A 188 -9.43 13.32 17.69
N ARG A 189 -8.24 13.24 18.29
CA ARG A 189 -7.28 12.18 17.97
C ARG A 189 -7.64 10.89 18.72
N PRO A 190 -7.84 9.76 18.01
CA PRO A 190 -8.05 8.46 18.64
C PRO A 190 -6.90 8.10 19.59
N SER A 191 -7.12 7.13 20.47
CA SER A 191 -6.00 6.54 21.22
C SER A 191 -5.29 5.49 20.37
N PRO A 192 -3.98 5.26 20.56
CA PRO A 192 -3.27 4.15 19.92
C PRO A 192 -3.93 2.81 20.26
N THR A 193 -4.06 1.93 19.26
CA THR A 193 -4.49 0.55 19.47
C THR A 193 -3.32 -0.25 20.04
N THR A 194 -3.58 -1.00 21.11
CA THR A 194 -2.59 -1.86 21.78
C THR A 194 -3.22 -3.21 22.11
N ASN A 195 -3.47 -3.99 21.06
CA ASN A 195 -4.13 -5.29 21.18
C ASN A 195 -3.13 -6.38 21.60
N GLU A 196 -3.66 -7.52 22.00
CA GLU A 196 -2.85 -8.67 22.41
C GLU A 196 -2.06 -9.26 21.24
N ILE A 197 -0.80 -9.64 21.50
CA ILE A 197 0.12 -10.28 20.56
C ILE A 197 0.25 -11.76 20.93
N ASN A 198 -0.08 -12.60 19.96
CA ASN A 198 -0.16 -14.05 20.10
C ASN A 198 0.89 -14.77 19.26
N ILE A 199 1.20 -16.01 19.65
CA ILE A 199 2.10 -16.87 18.88
C ILE A 199 1.40 -17.31 17.58
N HIS A 200 2.16 -17.29 16.49
CA HIS A 200 1.78 -17.98 15.26
C HIS A 200 2.37 -19.38 15.32
N GLU A 201 1.53 -20.35 15.67
CA GLU A 201 1.96 -21.72 15.97
C GLU A 201 2.79 -22.36 14.85
N LEU A 202 3.73 -23.22 15.23
CA LEU A 202 4.62 -23.94 14.30
C LEU A 202 3.87 -24.74 13.23
N LYS A 203 2.68 -25.27 13.56
CA LYS A 203 1.83 -26.01 12.62
C LYS A 203 1.36 -25.16 11.42
N TYR A 204 1.35 -23.83 11.57
CA TYR A 204 1.07 -22.88 10.50
C TYR A 204 2.36 -22.30 9.94
N ALA A 205 3.34 -21.96 10.79
CA ALA A 205 4.59 -21.32 10.37
C ALA A 205 5.52 -22.23 9.55
N GLY A 206 5.49 -23.54 9.81
CA GLY A 206 6.37 -24.55 9.20
C GLY A 206 7.82 -24.57 9.70
N ILE A 207 8.36 -23.41 10.10
CA ILE A 207 9.70 -23.27 10.68
C ILE A 207 9.65 -22.38 11.93
N THR A 208 10.56 -22.64 12.87
CA THR A 208 10.66 -21.89 14.12
C THR A 208 11.22 -20.48 13.92
N TRP A 209 10.98 -19.57 14.86
CA TRP A 209 11.52 -18.21 14.79
C TRP A 209 13.05 -18.20 14.89
N GLU A 210 13.64 -19.13 15.64
CA GLU A 210 15.09 -19.31 15.77
C GLU A 210 15.72 -19.74 14.44
N GLU A 211 15.06 -20.64 13.70
CA GLU A 211 15.50 -21.04 12.37
C GLU A 211 15.41 -19.88 11.37
N LYS A 212 14.35 -19.06 11.44
CA LYS A 212 14.24 -17.83 10.64
C LYS A 212 15.40 -16.89 10.95
N VAL A 213 15.67 -16.60 12.23
CA VAL A 213 16.81 -15.77 12.67
C VAL A 213 18.14 -16.34 12.18
N LYS A 214 18.33 -17.66 12.21
CA LYS A 214 19.53 -18.32 11.69
C LYS A 214 19.72 -18.03 10.19
N ILE A 215 18.68 -18.18 9.37
CA ILE A 215 18.73 -17.90 7.93
C ILE A 215 19.10 -16.43 7.68
N ILE A 216 18.47 -15.50 8.41
CA ILE A 216 18.76 -14.07 8.29
C ILE A 216 20.20 -13.75 8.72
N ALA A 217 20.69 -14.36 9.80
CA ALA A 217 22.07 -14.20 10.24
C ALA A 217 23.08 -14.70 9.20
N GLU A 218 22.79 -15.79 8.49
CA GLU A 218 23.63 -16.30 7.39
C GLU A 218 23.69 -15.30 6.20
N HIS A 219 22.57 -14.65 5.87
CA HIS A 219 22.57 -13.56 4.89
C HIS A 219 23.41 -12.36 5.34
N ILE A 220 23.30 -11.96 6.61
CA ILE A 220 24.08 -10.86 7.20
C ILE A 220 25.59 -11.17 7.11
N GLN A 221 25.99 -12.40 7.48
CA GLN A 221 27.38 -12.85 7.38
C GLN A 221 27.90 -12.84 5.94
N THR A 222 27.10 -13.33 4.98
CA THR A 222 27.45 -13.35 3.55
C THR A 222 27.69 -11.94 3.02
N LYS A 223 26.88 -10.97 3.47
CA LYS A 223 27.02 -9.55 3.14
C LYS A 223 28.11 -8.83 3.95
N LYS A 224 28.79 -9.53 4.86
CA LYS A 224 29.82 -8.99 5.77
C LYS A 224 29.31 -7.82 6.64
N ALA A 225 28.03 -7.86 7.00
CA ALA A 225 27.44 -6.91 7.95
C ALA A 225 27.49 -7.45 9.39
N ASN A 226 27.38 -6.57 10.37
CA ASN A 226 27.29 -6.96 11.78
C ASN A 226 25.85 -7.25 12.21
N ALA A 227 24.88 -6.52 11.63
CA ALA A 227 23.47 -6.62 11.97
C ALA A 227 22.57 -6.19 10.81
N TYR A 228 21.30 -6.59 10.84
CA TYR A 228 20.21 -6.10 10.00
C TYR A 228 19.13 -5.47 10.87
N ILE A 229 18.62 -4.30 10.45
CA ILE A 229 17.49 -3.63 11.10
C ILE A 229 16.21 -4.02 10.38
N VAL A 230 15.30 -4.65 11.11
CA VAL A 230 13.96 -5.02 10.63
C VAL A 230 12.98 -3.93 11.08
N THR A 231 12.33 -3.29 10.11
CA THR A 231 11.40 -2.18 10.36
C THR A 231 9.99 -2.45 9.89
N ALA A 232 9.81 -3.23 8.83
CA ALA A 232 8.48 -3.55 8.31
C ALA A 232 7.76 -4.52 9.25
N LEU A 233 6.49 -4.23 9.56
CA LEU A 233 5.77 -4.95 10.60
C LEU A 233 5.44 -6.40 10.21
N ASP A 234 5.20 -6.65 8.92
CA ASP A 234 4.99 -7.98 8.37
C ASP A 234 6.27 -8.84 8.46
N GLU A 235 7.43 -8.24 8.20
CA GLU A 235 8.73 -8.89 8.41
C GLU A 235 8.97 -9.26 9.87
N ILE A 236 8.61 -8.38 10.81
CA ILE A 236 8.80 -8.63 12.25
C ILE A 236 7.85 -9.73 12.73
N ALA A 237 6.57 -9.65 12.34
CA ALA A 237 5.58 -10.68 12.65
C ALA A 237 5.99 -12.06 12.08
N TRP A 238 6.51 -12.10 10.85
CA TRP A 238 7.03 -13.33 10.25
C TRP A 238 8.27 -13.84 10.98
N LEU A 239 9.27 -12.98 11.23
CA LEU A 239 10.54 -13.34 11.84
C LEU A 239 10.34 -13.94 13.23
N LEU A 240 9.51 -13.32 14.05
CA LEU A 240 9.26 -13.74 15.44
C LEU A 240 8.18 -14.81 15.56
N SER A 241 7.50 -15.17 14.46
CA SER A 241 6.31 -16.05 14.47
C SER A 241 5.26 -15.58 15.48
N LEU A 242 4.91 -14.30 15.39
CA LEU A 242 3.88 -13.65 16.21
C LEU A 242 2.84 -12.99 15.29
N ARG A 243 1.63 -12.79 15.81
CA ARG A 243 0.57 -12.01 15.16
C ARG A 243 -0.08 -11.07 16.17
N GLY A 244 -0.46 -9.90 15.70
CA GLY A 244 -1.20 -8.89 16.47
C GLY A 244 -2.44 -8.46 15.71
N SER A 245 -3.08 -7.39 16.16
CA SER A 245 -4.24 -6.79 15.49
C SER A 245 -4.28 -5.28 15.69
N ASP A 246 -3.11 -4.66 15.81
CA ASP A 246 -3.00 -3.22 16.05
C ASP A 246 -3.44 -2.40 14.83
N ILE A 247 -3.22 -2.95 13.63
CA ILE A 247 -3.55 -2.33 12.34
C ILE A 247 -4.77 -3.04 11.75
N PRO A 248 -5.82 -2.30 11.32
CA PRO A 248 -6.97 -2.91 10.66
C PRO A 248 -6.56 -3.82 9.51
N TYR A 249 -7.16 -5.01 9.45
CA TYR A 249 -6.98 -6.03 8.40
C TYR A 249 -5.59 -6.68 8.29
N ASN A 250 -4.63 -6.17 9.04
CA ASN A 250 -3.23 -6.54 8.96
C ASN A 250 -2.83 -7.14 10.32
N PRO A 251 -2.52 -8.44 10.41
CA PRO A 251 -2.33 -9.12 11.70
C PRO A 251 -0.95 -8.83 12.33
N PHE A 252 -0.61 -7.55 12.40
CA PHE A 252 0.69 -7.03 12.81
C PHE A 252 0.56 -6.17 14.07
N PHE A 253 1.72 -5.82 14.64
CA PHE A 253 1.88 -5.04 15.86
C PHE A 253 3.10 -4.13 15.71
N LYS A 254 3.09 -2.97 16.38
CA LYS A 254 4.23 -2.03 16.29
C LYS A 254 5.45 -2.59 17.02
N ALA A 255 6.54 -2.73 16.30
CA ALA A 255 7.82 -3.19 16.85
C ALA A 255 8.99 -2.82 15.93
N TYR A 256 10.20 -2.81 16.49
CA TYR A 256 11.45 -2.89 15.72
C TYR A 256 12.22 -4.13 16.14
N ALA A 257 13.04 -4.69 15.24
CA ALA A 257 13.98 -5.74 15.61
C ALA A 257 15.36 -5.50 15.00
N ILE A 258 16.40 -5.94 15.71
CA ILE A 258 17.76 -6.01 15.18
C ILE A 258 18.24 -7.46 15.31
N VAL A 259 18.57 -8.06 14.16
CA VAL A 259 19.18 -9.40 14.08
C VAL A 259 20.68 -9.22 13.87
N TYR A 260 21.49 -9.89 14.67
CA TYR A 260 22.95 -9.83 14.58
C TYR A 260 23.51 -11.04 13.82
N ALA A 261 24.69 -10.87 13.22
CA ALA A 261 25.40 -11.94 12.52
C ALA A 261 25.66 -13.18 13.39
N ASN A 262 25.71 -13.03 14.72
CA ASN A 262 25.88 -14.12 15.68
C ASN A 262 24.56 -14.78 16.12
N LYS A 263 23.44 -14.49 15.45
CA LYS A 263 22.08 -15.00 15.73
C LYS A 263 21.42 -14.44 17.00
N THR A 264 22.05 -13.52 17.71
CA THR A 264 21.35 -12.78 18.76
C THR A 264 20.34 -11.82 18.14
N THR A 265 19.24 -11.59 18.85
CA THR A 265 18.14 -10.72 18.40
C THR A 265 17.71 -9.80 19.54
N GLN A 266 17.44 -8.55 19.21
CA GLN A 266 16.84 -7.56 20.13
C GLN A 266 15.56 -7.03 19.52
N VAL A 267 14.54 -6.79 20.36
CA VAL A 267 13.21 -6.35 19.92
C VAL A 267 12.79 -5.15 20.76
N TRP A 268 12.22 -4.13 20.11
CA TRP A 268 11.64 -2.94 20.74
C TRP A 268 10.15 -2.95 20.49
N MET A 269 9.35 -3.11 21.55
CA MET A 269 7.89 -3.19 21.45
C MET A 269 7.24 -2.87 22.80
N ASN A 270 5.91 -2.78 22.83
CA ASN A 270 5.20 -2.76 24.11
C ASN A 270 5.01 -4.18 24.65
N SER A 271 5.87 -4.58 25.58
CA SER A 271 5.85 -5.94 26.17
C SER A 271 4.53 -6.30 26.89
N THR A 272 3.71 -5.32 27.28
CA THR A 272 2.41 -5.60 27.93
C THR A 272 1.39 -6.20 26.97
N GLN A 273 1.62 -6.11 25.66
CA GLN A 273 0.76 -6.73 24.65
C GLN A 273 1.02 -8.23 24.51
N LEU A 274 2.16 -8.75 24.97
CA LEU A 274 2.52 -10.17 24.77
C LEU A 274 1.71 -11.08 25.69
N THR A 275 1.14 -12.16 25.14
CA THR A 275 0.60 -13.24 25.97
C THR A 275 1.69 -14.00 26.71
N SER A 276 1.29 -14.76 27.73
CA SER A 276 2.21 -15.65 28.44
C SER A 276 2.90 -16.65 27.50
N ALA A 277 2.22 -17.12 26.45
CA ALA A 277 2.81 -18.00 25.43
C ALA A 277 3.88 -17.26 24.61
N ALA A 278 3.61 -16.02 24.19
CA ALA A 278 4.56 -15.21 23.43
C ALA A 278 5.78 -14.82 24.29
N ILE A 279 5.58 -14.47 25.57
CA ILE A 279 6.67 -14.20 26.51
C ILE A 279 7.58 -15.44 26.66
N ASN A 280 6.99 -16.63 26.80
CA ASN A 280 7.75 -17.86 26.92
C ASN A 280 8.56 -18.18 25.64
N GLN A 281 7.98 -17.95 24.46
CA GLN A 281 8.68 -18.13 23.17
C GLN A 281 9.87 -17.18 23.02
N LEU A 282 9.75 -15.94 23.51
CA LEU A 282 10.78 -14.91 23.41
C LEU A 282 11.70 -14.83 24.64
N ASN A 283 11.73 -15.85 25.51
CA ASN A 283 12.44 -15.80 26.80
C ASN A 283 13.94 -15.45 26.71
N ASN A 284 14.59 -15.73 25.57
CA ASN A 284 16.00 -15.45 25.32
C ASN A 284 16.22 -14.18 24.47
N VAL A 285 15.16 -13.44 24.16
CA VAL A 285 15.21 -12.19 23.39
C VAL A 285 15.24 -11.00 24.35
N ASN A 286 16.15 -10.06 24.12
CA ASN A 286 16.15 -8.80 24.87
C ASN A 286 15.03 -7.89 24.34
N ILE A 287 13.94 -7.78 25.11
CA ILE A 287 12.79 -6.94 24.80
C ILE A 287 12.95 -5.58 25.49
N ARG A 288 12.90 -4.50 24.72
CA ARG A 288 13.02 -3.11 25.19
C ARG A 288 11.77 -2.31 24.82
N SER A 289 11.61 -1.13 25.44
CA SER A 289 10.48 -0.24 25.13
C SER A 289 10.57 0.29 23.70
N TYR A 290 9.45 0.28 22.98
CA TYR A 290 9.33 0.77 21.60
C TYR A 290 9.99 2.14 21.39
N ASP A 291 9.70 3.11 22.26
CA ASP A 291 10.15 4.50 22.14
C ASP A 291 11.67 4.69 22.27
N THR A 292 12.38 3.68 22.80
CA THR A 292 13.85 3.73 22.98
C THR A 292 14.63 3.27 21.76
N PHE A 293 13.96 2.78 20.71
CA PHE A 293 14.63 2.21 19.54
C PHE A 293 15.62 3.17 18.87
N LEU A 294 15.22 4.40 18.56
CA LEU A 294 16.10 5.34 17.85
C LEU A 294 17.33 5.75 18.68
N SER A 295 17.18 5.92 20.00
CA SER A 295 18.31 6.26 20.87
C SER A 295 19.26 5.07 21.03
N ASP A 296 18.73 3.86 21.16
CA ASP A 296 19.52 2.64 21.22
C ASP A 296 20.25 2.33 19.91
N LEU A 297 19.58 2.56 18.77
CA LEU A 297 20.19 2.44 17.45
C LEU A 297 21.36 3.42 17.30
N ASN A 298 21.20 4.66 17.75
CA ASN A 298 22.27 5.64 17.71
C ASN A 298 23.49 5.17 18.53
N ILE A 299 23.27 4.62 19.73
CA ILE A 299 24.35 4.05 20.55
C ILE A 299 25.02 2.88 19.82
N LEU A 300 24.23 1.94 19.29
CA LEU A 300 24.74 0.79 18.55
C LEU A 300 25.60 1.22 17.35
N ALA A 301 25.11 2.15 16.55
CA ALA A 301 25.76 2.58 15.32
C ALA A 301 27.10 3.29 15.58
N HIS A 302 27.29 3.91 16.75
CA HIS A 302 28.53 4.60 17.12
C HIS A 302 29.54 3.71 17.87
N ARG A 303 29.22 2.45 18.17
CA ARG A 303 30.18 1.51 18.75
C ARG A 303 31.32 1.19 17.78
N SER A 304 32.53 1.00 18.31
CA SER A 304 33.74 0.72 17.54
C SER A 304 33.77 -0.70 16.95
N ASP A 305 33.07 -1.66 17.56
CA ASP A 305 32.99 -3.05 17.10
C ASP A 305 31.95 -3.28 15.99
N ILE A 306 31.16 -2.24 15.66
CA ILE A 306 30.19 -2.26 14.57
C ILE A 306 30.77 -1.54 13.36
N SER A 307 31.06 -2.29 12.30
CA SER A 307 31.61 -1.77 11.04
C SER A 307 30.54 -1.52 9.98
N GLN A 308 29.51 -2.36 9.92
CA GLN A 308 28.46 -2.32 8.89
C GLN A 308 27.10 -2.73 9.48
N ILE A 309 26.08 -1.91 9.24
CA ILE A 309 24.69 -2.18 9.57
C ILE A 309 23.90 -2.24 8.27
N TRP A 310 23.25 -3.38 8.03
CA TRP A 310 22.36 -3.54 6.89
C TRP A 310 21.01 -2.90 7.19
N ILE A 311 20.60 -2.01 6.29
CA ILE A 311 19.29 -1.34 6.31
C ILE A 311 18.62 -1.40 4.93
N SER A 312 17.30 -1.62 4.92
CA SER A 312 16.50 -1.52 3.71
C SER A 312 16.37 -0.05 3.27
N PRO A 313 16.38 0.27 1.95
CA PRO A 313 16.08 1.61 1.46
C PRO A 313 14.65 2.08 1.77
N SER A 314 13.74 1.16 2.10
CA SER A 314 12.39 1.50 2.56
C SER A 314 12.37 2.00 4.01
N ALA A 315 13.40 1.75 4.84
CA ALA A 315 13.40 2.23 6.22
C ALA A 315 13.32 3.76 6.30
N SER A 316 12.74 4.25 7.40
CA SER A 316 12.51 5.67 7.61
C SER A 316 13.81 6.49 7.61
N GLN A 317 13.75 7.73 7.15
CA GLN A 317 14.89 8.63 7.15
C GLN A 317 15.44 8.84 8.58
N ALA A 318 14.60 8.77 9.61
CA ALA A 318 15.03 8.84 11.00
C ALA A 318 16.04 7.74 11.34
N ILE A 319 15.82 6.49 10.90
CA ILE A 319 16.76 5.38 11.09
C ILE A 319 18.09 5.67 10.38
N PHE A 320 18.03 6.14 9.14
CA PHE A 320 19.22 6.53 8.39
C PHE A 320 20.01 7.61 9.13
N ASN A 321 19.34 8.62 9.67
CA ASN A 321 19.98 9.72 10.40
C ASN A 321 20.75 9.27 11.65
N ARG A 322 20.47 8.08 12.21
CA ARG A 322 21.16 7.54 13.40
C ARG A 322 22.37 6.66 13.06
N ILE A 323 22.53 6.28 11.79
CA ILE A 323 23.62 5.41 11.34
C ILE A 323 24.62 6.25 10.55
N PRO A 324 25.92 6.28 10.90
CA PRO A 324 26.94 6.96 10.10
C PRO A 324 26.98 6.43 8.66
N VAL A 325 27.17 7.32 7.68
CA VAL A 325 27.09 6.99 6.23
C VAL A 325 28.02 5.84 5.86
N GLU A 326 29.22 5.83 6.40
CA GLU A 326 30.26 4.83 6.17
C GLU A 326 29.92 3.44 6.75
N LYS A 327 28.97 3.37 7.68
CA LYS A 327 28.50 2.11 8.29
C LYS A 327 27.22 1.57 7.67
N ARG A 328 26.61 2.28 6.70
CA ARG A 328 25.35 1.84 6.08
C ARG A 328 25.61 0.86 4.94
N LEU A 329 25.14 -0.38 5.10
CA LEU A 329 24.97 -1.31 3.99
C LEU A 329 23.52 -1.23 3.50
N ILE A 330 23.28 -0.51 2.41
CA ILE A 330 21.92 -0.29 1.87
C ILE A 330 21.61 -1.39 0.83
N SER A 331 20.64 -2.25 1.13
CA SER A 331 20.17 -3.30 0.21
C SER A 331 18.78 -3.78 0.62
N SER A 332 18.02 -4.39 -0.30
CA SER A 332 16.68 -4.95 -0.03
C SER A 332 16.68 -5.89 1.18
N SER A 333 15.54 -6.03 1.83
CA SER A 333 15.42 -6.83 3.05
C SER A 333 15.74 -8.31 2.80
N PRO A 334 16.61 -8.95 3.62
CA PRO A 334 16.77 -10.39 3.58
C PRO A 334 15.52 -11.11 4.09
N VAL A 335 14.72 -10.47 4.95
CA VAL A 335 13.49 -11.07 5.50
C VAL A 335 12.41 -11.08 4.43
N GLU A 336 12.21 -9.96 3.71
CA GLU A 336 11.30 -9.86 2.57
C GLU A 336 11.56 -10.96 1.54
N PHE A 337 12.83 -11.11 1.11
CA PHE A 337 13.22 -12.14 0.14
C PHE A 337 12.95 -13.55 0.66
N THR A 338 13.27 -13.81 1.93
CA THR A 338 13.11 -15.15 2.53
C THR A 338 11.63 -15.51 2.66
N LYS A 339 10.78 -14.60 3.14
CA LYS A 339 9.34 -14.84 3.35
C LYS A 339 8.53 -14.83 2.05
N ALA A 340 9.05 -14.24 0.98
CA ALA A 340 8.41 -14.28 -0.34
C ALA A 340 8.27 -15.73 -0.83
N ILE A 341 9.26 -16.58 -0.54
CA ILE A 341 9.29 -18.00 -0.89
C ILE A 341 8.65 -18.80 0.25
N LYS A 342 7.42 -19.28 0.02
CA LYS A 342 6.67 -20.05 1.01
C LYS A 342 7.29 -21.44 1.21
N ASN A 343 7.33 -21.90 2.45
CA ASN A 343 7.71 -23.28 2.74
C ASN A 343 6.54 -24.24 2.51
N SER A 344 6.78 -25.56 2.52
CA SER A 344 5.75 -26.56 2.18
C SER A 344 4.53 -26.54 3.11
N ILE A 345 4.67 -26.10 4.36
CA ILE A 345 3.55 -25.97 5.31
C ILE A 345 2.74 -24.72 4.95
N GLU A 346 3.39 -23.58 4.73
CA GLU A 346 2.74 -22.34 4.29
C GLU A 346 2.00 -22.55 2.95
N GLU A 347 2.64 -23.18 1.97
CA GLU A 347 2.02 -23.50 0.67
C GLU A 347 0.76 -24.37 0.83
N LYS A 348 0.82 -25.38 1.70
CA LYS A 348 -0.32 -26.25 1.99
C LYS A 348 -1.44 -25.46 2.67
N GLY A 349 -1.11 -24.65 3.67
CA GLY A 349 -2.05 -23.76 4.37
C GLY A 349 -2.80 -22.86 3.38
N MET A 350 -2.06 -22.17 2.50
CA MET A 350 -2.65 -21.31 1.47
C MET A 350 -3.59 -22.07 0.52
N ARG A 351 -3.27 -23.31 0.12
CA ARG A 351 -4.14 -24.14 -0.73
C ARG A 351 -5.41 -24.56 0.00
N ASP A 352 -5.28 -25.06 1.23
CA ASP A 352 -6.40 -25.54 2.02
C ASP A 352 -7.35 -24.38 2.37
N CYS A 353 -6.79 -23.23 2.76
CA CYS A 353 -7.52 -22.00 2.96
C CYS A 353 -8.24 -21.53 1.70
N GLY A 354 -7.57 -21.54 0.54
CA GLY A 354 -8.21 -21.16 -0.73
C GLY A 354 -9.46 -22.00 -1.03
N ILE A 355 -9.48 -23.29 -0.63
CA ILE A 355 -10.67 -24.14 -0.73
C ILE A 355 -11.76 -23.68 0.23
N ARG A 356 -11.42 -23.40 1.50
CA ARG A 356 -12.39 -22.98 2.53
C ARG A 356 -13.02 -21.62 2.21
N ASP A 357 -12.21 -20.64 1.83
CA ASP A 357 -12.68 -19.32 1.39
C ASP A 357 -13.56 -19.41 0.12
N SER A 358 -13.20 -20.33 -0.80
CA SER A 358 -14.04 -20.60 -1.97
C SER A 358 -15.42 -21.16 -1.59
N VAL A 359 -15.52 -22.00 -0.56
CA VAL A 359 -16.81 -22.49 -0.06
C VAL A 359 -17.66 -21.34 0.49
N ALA A 360 -17.07 -20.43 1.27
CA ALA A 360 -17.77 -19.24 1.78
C ALA A 360 -18.31 -18.38 0.64
N ARG A 361 -17.52 -18.17 -0.43
CA ARG A 361 -17.94 -17.41 -1.61
C ARG A 361 -19.02 -18.10 -2.43
N ILE A 362 -18.97 -19.42 -2.58
CA ILE A 362 -20.03 -20.18 -3.26
C ILE A 362 -21.35 -20.06 -2.49
N ARG A 363 -21.31 -20.16 -1.16
CA ARG A 363 -22.48 -19.93 -0.30
C ARG A 363 -23.02 -18.52 -0.44
N HIS A 364 -22.14 -17.52 -0.41
CA HIS A 364 -22.49 -16.12 -0.63
C HIS A 364 -23.16 -15.90 -1.98
N LEU A 365 -22.55 -16.35 -3.08
CA LEU A 365 -23.08 -16.13 -4.42
C LEU A 365 -24.44 -16.81 -4.60
N THR A 366 -24.59 -18.03 -4.08
CA THR A 366 -25.87 -18.77 -4.09
C THR A 366 -26.93 -18.03 -3.29
N TRP A 367 -26.57 -17.53 -2.11
CA TRP A 367 -27.48 -16.73 -1.29
C TRP A 367 -27.90 -15.46 -2.01
N LEU A 368 -26.95 -14.70 -2.57
CA LEU A 368 -27.20 -13.41 -3.21
C LEU A 368 -28.09 -13.58 -4.46
N GLU A 369 -27.79 -14.57 -5.30
CA GLU A 369 -28.62 -14.91 -6.46
C GLU A 369 -30.06 -15.25 -6.03
N ASN A 370 -30.24 -16.01 -4.95
CA ASN A 370 -31.56 -16.33 -4.40
C ASN A 370 -32.29 -15.09 -3.85
N GLN A 371 -31.60 -14.18 -3.15
CA GLN A 371 -32.21 -12.94 -2.67
C GLN A 371 -32.73 -12.09 -3.85
N ILE A 372 -31.89 -11.92 -4.87
CA ILE A 372 -32.23 -11.12 -6.07
C ILE A 372 -33.37 -11.76 -6.85
N ASN A 373 -33.38 -13.10 -7.00
CA ASN A 373 -34.45 -13.81 -7.71
C ASN A 373 -35.79 -13.76 -6.98
N ASN A 374 -35.78 -13.68 -5.65
CA ASN A 374 -36.96 -13.52 -4.81
C ASN A 374 -37.34 -12.04 -4.57
N SER A 375 -36.73 -11.10 -5.30
CA SER A 375 -36.98 -9.65 -5.17
C SER A 375 -36.72 -9.10 -3.76
N ILE A 376 -35.82 -9.73 -3.00
CA ILE A 376 -35.37 -9.19 -1.71
C ILE A 376 -34.36 -8.08 -1.97
N LEU A 377 -34.55 -6.94 -1.32
CA LEU A 377 -33.70 -5.77 -1.46
C LEU A 377 -32.40 -5.97 -0.69
N ILE A 378 -31.30 -6.19 -1.40
CA ILE A 378 -29.94 -6.27 -0.87
C ILE A 378 -29.13 -5.13 -1.46
N ASN A 379 -28.45 -4.36 -0.60
CA ASN A 379 -27.50 -3.35 -1.03
C ASN A 379 -26.06 -3.87 -0.94
N GLU A 380 -25.13 -3.07 -1.47
CA GLU A 380 -23.70 -3.37 -1.48
C GLU A 380 -23.13 -3.73 -0.10
N THR A 381 -23.41 -2.91 0.93
CA THR A 381 -22.94 -3.15 2.31
C THR A 381 -23.44 -4.50 2.83
N LYS A 382 -24.74 -4.79 2.70
CA LYS A 382 -25.32 -6.05 3.20
C LYS A 382 -24.77 -7.27 2.47
N SER A 383 -24.42 -7.14 1.19
CA SER A 383 -23.76 -8.21 0.46
C SER A 383 -22.35 -8.50 0.99
N ALA A 384 -21.58 -7.46 1.32
CA ALA A 384 -20.24 -7.60 1.92
C ALA A 384 -20.32 -8.26 3.31
N GLU A 385 -21.17 -7.75 4.20
CA GLU A 385 -21.41 -8.31 5.54
C GLU A 385 -21.81 -9.78 5.48
N GLN A 386 -22.58 -10.18 4.48
CA GLN A 386 -23.00 -11.56 4.32
C GLN A 386 -21.85 -12.48 3.86
N LEU A 387 -20.91 -12.00 3.05
CA LEU A 387 -19.72 -12.78 2.71
C LEU A 387 -18.86 -12.98 3.95
N GLU A 388 -18.61 -11.92 4.71
CA GLU A 388 -17.86 -11.98 5.97
C GLU A 388 -18.50 -12.97 6.94
N TYR A 389 -19.83 -12.94 7.08
CA TYR A 389 -20.56 -13.91 7.90
C TYR A 389 -20.26 -15.36 7.51
N PHE A 390 -20.18 -15.67 6.22
CA PHE A 390 -19.86 -17.02 5.75
C PHE A 390 -18.38 -17.38 5.93
N GLN A 391 -17.46 -16.43 5.79
CA GLN A 391 -16.02 -16.64 6.06
C GLN A 391 -15.78 -16.89 7.55
N ASN A 392 -16.45 -16.14 8.43
CA ASN A 392 -16.41 -16.28 9.88
C ASN A 392 -17.05 -17.58 10.43
N GLN A 393 -17.54 -18.47 9.55
CA GLN A 393 -17.93 -19.83 9.96
C GLN A 393 -16.74 -20.81 9.96
N ASP A 394 -15.58 -20.39 9.45
CA ASP A 394 -14.35 -21.17 9.49
C ASP A 394 -13.61 -20.91 10.81
N ASP A 395 -13.23 -21.98 11.52
CA ASP A 395 -12.56 -21.88 12.84
C ASP A 395 -11.20 -21.17 12.78
N LEU A 396 -10.59 -21.06 11.59
CA LEU A 396 -9.31 -20.39 11.41
C LEU A 396 -9.47 -18.91 11.02
N PHE A 397 -10.68 -18.43 10.71
CA PHE A 397 -10.94 -17.04 10.35
C PHE A 397 -10.53 -16.10 11.50
N GLN A 398 -9.82 -15.02 11.18
CA GLN A 398 -9.38 -14.02 12.13
C GLN A 398 -10.06 -12.67 11.91
N THR A 399 -10.02 -12.16 10.68
CA THR A 399 -10.60 -10.88 10.27
C THR A 399 -10.60 -10.78 8.74
N LEU A 400 -11.15 -9.72 8.16
CA LEU A 400 -10.98 -9.41 6.74
C LEU A 400 -9.52 -9.01 6.44
N SER A 401 -9.02 -9.25 5.23
CA SER A 401 -7.66 -8.83 4.81
C SER A 401 -7.62 -7.42 4.21
N PHE A 402 -8.78 -6.86 3.89
CA PHE A 402 -9.02 -5.46 3.55
C PHE A 402 -10.53 -5.19 3.59
N ASP A 403 -10.93 -3.91 3.55
CA ASP A 403 -12.35 -3.56 3.47
C ASP A 403 -12.96 -4.03 2.14
N SER A 404 -14.09 -4.74 2.20
CA SER A 404 -14.64 -5.40 1.01
C SER A 404 -15.20 -4.39 0.00
N ILE A 405 -14.70 -4.46 -1.24
CA ILE A 405 -15.20 -3.69 -2.38
C ILE A 405 -16.41 -4.42 -2.95
N SER A 406 -17.58 -4.15 -2.37
CA SER A 406 -18.87 -4.62 -2.88
C SER A 406 -19.52 -3.49 -3.66
N ALA A 407 -19.54 -3.59 -5.00
CA ALA A 407 -19.85 -2.48 -5.88
C ALA A 407 -20.82 -2.89 -7.01
N PHE A 408 -21.92 -2.16 -7.17
CA PHE A 408 -22.95 -2.38 -8.17
C PHE A 408 -23.03 -1.22 -9.17
N GLY A 409 -23.20 -1.55 -10.45
CA GLY A 409 -23.38 -0.56 -11.51
C GLY A 409 -22.17 0.37 -11.63
N SER A 410 -22.41 1.69 -11.58
CA SER A 410 -21.35 2.71 -11.70
C SER A 410 -20.34 2.68 -10.55
N ASN A 411 -20.72 2.19 -9.37
CA ASN A 411 -19.80 2.09 -8.23
C ASN A 411 -18.64 1.13 -8.54
N ALA A 412 -18.88 0.11 -9.37
CA ALA A 412 -17.85 -0.84 -9.80
C ALA A 412 -16.77 -0.23 -10.71
N ALA A 413 -16.93 1.01 -11.17
CA ALA A 413 -15.90 1.75 -11.90
C ALA A 413 -14.94 2.52 -10.95
N ILE A 414 -15.26 2.60 -9.66
CA ILE A 414 -14.41 3.21 -8.64
C ILE A 414 -13.53 2.10 -8.08
N ILE A 415 -12.22 2.14 -8.37
CA ILE A 415 -11.30 1.01 -8.19
C ILE A 415 -11.28 0.53 -6.73
N HIS A 416 -11.12 1.43 -5.75
CA HIS A 416 -11.17 1.10 -4.31
C HIS A 416 -12.46 1.64 -3.67
N TYR A 417 -13.61 1.27 -4.24
CA TYR A 417 -14.91 1.62 -3.67
C TYR A 417 -15.14 0.95 -2.31
N SER A 418 -15.48 1.74 -1.28
CA SER A 418 -15.97 1.22 0.00
C SER A 418 -17.45 1.61 0.18
N PRO A 419 -18.37 0.64 0.26
CA PRO A 419 -19.80 0.90 0.37
C PRO A 419 -20.19 1.48 1.73
N LYS A 420 -20.47 2.79 1.77
CA LYS A 420 -21.02 3.44 2.97
C LYS A 420 -22.52 3.15 3.06
N ALA A 421 -23.01 2.74 4.24
CA ALA A 421 -24.41 2.33 4.44
C ALA A 421 -25.47 3.34 3.94
N LYS A 422 -25.15 4.65 3.95
CA LYS A 422 -26.05 5.71 3.48
C LYS A 422 -26.11 5.87 1.95
N THR A 423 -25.07 5.44 1.23
CA THR A 423 -24.91 5.63 -0.22
C THR A 423 -24.83 4.31 -1.00
N ALA A 424 -24.92 3.18 -0.30
CA ALA A 424 -24.86 1.85 -0.90
C ALA A 424 -26.02 1.62 -1.87
N ALA A 425 -25.68 1.30 -3.12
CA ALA A 425 -26.63 0.99 -4.17
C ALA A 425 -27.32 -0.36 -3.91
N LEU A 426 -28.58 -0.46 -4.35
CA LEU A 426 -29.29 -1.73 -4.39
C LEU A 426 -28.74 -2.59 -5.52
N ILE A 427 -28.44 -3.85 -5.22
CA ILE A 427 -27.99 -4.84 -6.20
C ILE A 427 -29.24 -5.36 -6.92
N THR A 428 -29.25 -5.21 -8.25
CA THR A 428 -30.39 -5.62 -9.09
C THR A 428 -29.93 -6.49 -10.26
N LYS A 429 -30.89 -6.95 -11.08
CA LYS A 429 -30.60 -7.70 -12.33
C LYS A 429 -30.04 -6.82 -13.45
N ASN A 430 -30.07 -5.49 -13.31
CA ASN A 430 -29.76 -4.53 -14.37
C ASN A 430 -28.38 -3.88 -14.18
N GLY A 431 -27.33 -4.68 -14.05
CA GLY A 431 -25.97 -4.15 -13.87
C GLY A 431 -24.93 -5.21 -13.59
N LEU A 432 -23.67 -4.77 -13.61
CA LEU A 432 -22.55 -5.54 -13.08
C LEU A 432 -22.52 -5.40 -11.56
N TYR A 433 -22.23 -6.50 -10.89
CA TYR A 433 -21.87 -6.54 -9.48
C TYR A 433 -20.43 -7.02 -9.37
N LEU A 434 -19.54 -6.20 -8.83
CA LEU A 434 -18.16 -6.53 -8.52
C LEU A 434 -18.04 -6.73 -7.02
N LEU A 435 -17.42 -7.84 -6.63
CA LEU A 435 -17.05 -8.11 -5.25
C LEU A 435 -15.57 -8.43 -5.19
N ASP A 436 -14.79 -7.51 -4.64
CA ASP A 436 -13.43 -7.73 -4.20
C ASP A 436 -13.42 -7.87 -2.69
N ALA A 437 -12.89 -8.98 -2.19
CA ALA A 437 -12.89 -9.23 -0.76
C ALA A 437 -11.77 -10.22 -0.44
N GLY A 438 -11.39 -10.26 0.81
CA GLY A 438 -10.39 -11.19 1.31
C GLY A 438 -10.46 -11.31 2.83
N ALA A 439 -9.83 -12.34 3.36
CA ALA A 439 -9.80 -12.62 4.78
C ALA A 439 -8.42 -13.11 5.24
N GLN A 440 -8.13 -12.84 6.51
CA GLN A 440 -7.02 -13.39 7.26
C GLN A 440 -7.48 -14.66 7.97
N TYR A 441 -6.76 -15.75 7.76
CA TYR A 441 -6.92 -16.99 8.51
C TYR A 441 -5.59 -17.32 9.21
N LEU A 442 -5.61 -18.25 10.17
CA LEU A 442 -4.38 -18.67 10.84
C LEU A 442 -3.34 -19.34 9.91
N ASP A 443 -3.74 -19.79 8.72
CA ASP A 443 -2.90 -20.51 7.76
C ASP A 443 -2.86 -19.87 6.36
N CYS A 444 -3.33 -18.62 6.19
CA CYS A 444 -3.28 -17.89 4.92
C CYS A 444 -3.79 -16.44 5.02
N THR A 445 -3.56 -15.68 3.95
CA THR A 445 -4.35 -14.51 3.57
C THR A 445 -5.04 -14.76 2.23
N THR A 446 -6.29 -14.34 2.06
CA THR A 446 -7.01 -14.38 0.79
C THR A 446 -7.26 -12.99 0.23
N ASP A 447 -7.34 -12.93 -1.10
CA ASP A 447 -7.70 -11.75 -1.89
C ASP A 447 -8.28 -12.26 -3.22
N VAL A 448 -9.59 -12.06 -3.41
CA VAL A 448 -10.28 -12.59 -4.58
C VAL A 448 -11.38 -11.64 -5.03
N THR A 449 -11.24 -11.19 -6.28
CA THR A 449 -12.28 -10.44 -6.99
C THR A 449 -13.14 -11.34 -7.89
N ARG A 450 -14.45 -11.09 -7.93
CA ARG A 450 -15.37 -11.60 -8.96
C ARG A 450 -16.33 -10.54 -9.44
N THR A 451 -16.62 -10.55 -10.74
CA THR A 451 -17.66 -9.72 -11.35
C THR A 451 -18.78 -10.60 -11.90
N HIS A 452 -20.01 -10.28 -11.52
CA HIS A 452 -21.23 -11.03 -11.82
C HIS A 452 -22.26 -10.13 -12.52
N VAL A 453 -23.17 -10.77 -13.26
CA VAL A 453 -24.42 -10.17 -13.74
C VAL A 453 -25.54 -11.14 -13.43
N PHE A 454 -26.55 -10.70 -12.68
CA PHE A 454 -27.69 -11.52 -12.29
C PHE A 454 -28.86 -11.48 -13.30
N GLY A 455 -28.79 -10.59 -14.28
CA GLY A 455 -29.71 -10.50 -15.41
C GLY A 455 -29.02 -10.70 -16.75
N THR A 456 -29.40 -9.90 -17.75
CA THR A 456 -28.82 -9.96 -19.10
C THR A 456 -27.74 -8.88 -19.26
N PRO A 457 -26.46 -9.24 -19.47
CA PRO A 457 -25.41 -8.25 -19.70
C PRO A 457 -25.53 -7.60 -21.08
N THR A 458 -25.14 -6.32 -21.18
CA THR A 458 -25.03 -5.60 -22.46
C THR A 458 -23.84 -6.08 -23.27
N GLU A 459 -23.81 -5.80 -24.57
CA GLU A 459 -22.66 -6.13 -25.44
C GLU A 459 -21.38 -5.42 -24.99
N GLU A 460 -21.49 -4.20 -24.48
CA GLU A 460 -20.35 -3.46 -23.93
C GLU A 460 -19.80 -4.13 -22.66
N GLN A 461 -20.67 -4.53 -21.73
CA GLN A 461 -20.27 -5.26 -20.52
C GLN A 461 -19.61 -6.60 -20.87
N LYS A 462 -20.17 -7.35 -21.82
CA LYS A 462 -19.56 -8.59 -22.32
C LYS A 462 -18.19 -8.32 -22.93
N LYS A 463 -18.06 -7.29 -23.76
CA LYS A 463 -16.79 -6.91 -24.40
C LYS A 463 -15.74 -6.56 -23.35
N ALA A 464 -16.05 -5.64 -22.43
CA ALA A 464 -15.12 -5.21 -21.39
C ALA A 464 -14.68 -6.38 -20.49
N TYR A 465 -15.64 -7.15 -19.96
CA TYR A 465 -15.36 -8.35 -19.15
C TYR A 465 -14.51 -9.34 -19.93
N THR A 466 -14.86 -9.59 -21.20
CA THR A 466 -14.10 -10.51 -22.05
C THR A 466 -12.68 -10.00 -22.28
N LEU A 467 -12.44 -8.70 -22.48
CA LEU A 467 -11.11 -8.13 -22.73
C LEU A 467 -10.18 -8.19 -21.52
N VAL A 468 -10.70 -7.88 -20.32
CA VAL A 468 -9.97 -8.07 -19.05
C VAL A 468 -9.64 -9.54 -18.85
N LEU A 469 -10.62 -10.39 -19.15
CA LEU A 469 -10.46 -11.82 -19.25
C LEU A 469 -9.96 -12.23 -20.64
N GLN A 470 -9.23 -11.46 -21.47
CA GLN A 470 -8.80 -11.94 -22.82
C GLN A 470 -7.32 -12.18 -22.95
N GLY A 471 -7.01 -13.30 -23.57
CA GLY A 471 -5.69 -13.86 -23.68
C GLY A 471 -5.50 -14.56 -25.02
N ARG A 472 -4.31 -14.45 -25.61
CA ARG A 472 -4.02 -14.91 -26.97
C ARG A 472 -3.94 -16.45 -27.02
N LYS A 473 -4.99 -17.09 -27.54
CA LYS A 473 -4.85 -18.31 -28.34
C LYS A 473 -5.35 -18.07 -29.75
N GLU A 474 -4.52 -17.40 -30.54
CA GLU A 474 -4.58 -17.48 -32.00
C GLU A 474 -3.65 -18.62 -32.46
N ILE A 475 -3.90 -19.84 -31.98
CA ILE A 475 -3.27 -21.05 -32.50
C ILE A 475 -4.34 -22.14 -32.58
N PHE A 476 -4.76 -22.42 -33.82
CA PHE A 476 -5.45 -23.64 -34.27
C PHE A 476 -6.93 -23.86 -33.89
N ILE A 477 -7.86 -23.04 -34.39
CA ILE A 477 -9.25 -23.51 -34.63
C ILE A 477 -9.71 -23.07 -36.02
N ASN A 478 -9.18 -23.72 -37.06
CA ASN A 478 -9.79 -23.72 -38.39
C ASN A 478 -10.18 -25.13 -38.87
N SER A 479 -10.27 -26.13 -37.97
CA SER A 479 -10.59 -27.50 -38.41
C SER A 479 -11.54 -28.34 -37.54
N ILE A 480 -12.20 -27.82 -36.49
CA ILE A 480 -13.23 -28.63 -35.81
C ILE A 480 -14.49 -27.79 -35.54
N LYS A 481 -15.45 -27.92 -36.44
CA LYS A 481 -16.87 -27.67 -36.15
C LYS A 481 -17.35 -28.74 -35.17
N LYS A 482 -17.73 -28.35 -33.96
CA LYS A 482 -18.99 -28.70 -33.26
C LYS A 482 -18.86 -28.49 -31.74
N ASN A 483 -19.70 -27.60 -31.24
CA ASN A 483 -20.28 -27.55 -29.90
C ASN A 483 -19.32 -27.37 -28.68
N PHE A 484 -19.63 -26.33 -27.89
CA PHE A 484 -19.34 -26.24 -26.46
C PHE A 484 -17.90 -25.97 -26.01
N PHE A 485 -17.24 -24.94 -26.55
CA PHE A 485 -16.07 -24.35 -25.89
C PHE A 485 -16.19 -22.83 -25.81
N ARG A 486 -16.83 -22.37 -24.72
CA ARG A 486 -16.70 -21.01 -24.18
C ARG A 486 -15.28 -20.90 -23.60
N LEU A 487 -14.38 -20.19 -24.25
CA LEU A 487 -13.01 -19.99 -23.76
C LEU A 487 -12.75 -18.51 -23.51
N LEU A 488 -12.49 -18.22 -22.24
CA LEU A 488 -12.36 -16.94 -21.55
C LEU A 488 -10.86 -16.73 -21.22
N LYS A 489 -10.15 -15.78 -21.84
CA LYS A 489 -8.67 -15.50 -21.86
C LYS A 489 -8.01 -14.79 -20.63
N GLY A 490 -7.05 -13.85 -20.71
CA GLY A 490 -6.86 -12.70 -19.77
C GLY A 490 -5.98 -12.92 -18.56
N SER A 491 -6.60 -13.00 -17.38
CA SER A 491 -5.98 -13.64 -16.21
C SER A 491 -5.42 -15.01 -16.56
N ILE A 492 -6.00 -15.69 -17.56
CA ILE A 492 -5.48 -16.97 -18.08
C ILE A 492 -4.15 -16.79 -18.84
N ASP A 493 -3.91 -15.69 -19.56
CA ASP A 493 -2.62 -15.51 -20.25
C ASP A 493 -1.47 -15.43 -19.26
N LEU A 494 -1.67 -14.72 -18.15
CA LEU A 494 -0.68 -14.67 -17.08
C LEU A 494 -0.60 -16.00 -16.32
N ALA A 495 -1.74 -16.64 -16.03
CA ALA A 495 -1.79 -17.90 -15.30
C ALA A 495 -1.23 -19.10 -16.08
N ASP A 496 -1.29 -19.09 -17.41
CA ASP A 496 -0.76 -20.12 -18.33
C ASP A 496 0.60 -19.71 -18.94
N ALA A 497 1.16 -18.57 -18.52
CA ALA A 497 2.42 -18.07 -19.05
C ALA A 497 3.59 -18.98 -18.68
N ILE A 498 4.46 -19.26 -19.65
CA ILE A 498 5.74 -19.93 -19.43
C ILE A 498 6.85 -18.90 -19.63
N PHE A 499 7.67 -18.69 -18.59
CA PHE A 499 8.79 -17.76 -18.60
C PHE A 499 10.01 -18.36 -17.87
N PRO A 500 11.23 -17.94 -18.21
CA PRO A 500 12.43 -18.42 -17.53
C PRO A 500 12.44 -18.06 -16.04
N PHE A 501 13.04 -18.93 -15.22
CA PHE A 501 13.34 -18.61 -13.82
C PHE A 501 14.13 -17.30 -13.71
N GLY A 502 13.74 -16.45 -12.74
CA GLY A 502 14.33 -15.13 -12.53
C GLY A 502 13.70 -13.99 -13.35
N THR A 503 12.65 -14.27 -14.14
CA THR A 503 11.87 -13.20 -14.80
C THR A 503 11.14 -12.36 -13.76
N TYR A 504 11.31 -11.03 -13.82
CA TYR A 504 10.60 -10.10 -12.94
C TYR A 504 9.10 -10.03 -13.28
N GLY A 505 8.23 -9.98 -12.28
CA GLY A 505 6.77 -9.86 -12.47
C GLY A 505 6.35 -8.68 -13.37
N ARG A 506 7.03 -7.54 -13.27
CA ARG A 506 6.79 -6.38 -14.14
C ARG A 506 6.98 -6.67 -15.64
N SER A 507 7.81 -7.65 -15.99
CA SER A 507 8.08 -8.01 -17.38
C SER A 507 6.93 -8.78 -18.01
N ILE A 508 6.05 -9.37 -17.20
CA ILE A 508 4.89 -10.15 -17.64
C ILE A 508 3.56 -9.41 -17.43
N ASP A 509 3.57 -8.22 -16.82
CA ASP A 509 2.40 -7.33 -16.69
C ASP A 509 1.76 -6.97 -18.04
N ILE A 510 2.55 -6.91 -19.12
CA ILE A 510 2.02 -6.64 -20.46
C ILE A 510 1.05 -7.72 -20.96
N LEU A 511 1.14 -8.96 -20.44
CA LEU A 511 0.32 -10.08 -20.90
C LEU A 511 -1.17 -9.89 -20.54
N THR A 512 -1.47 -9.20 -19.45
CA THR A 512 -2.84 -8.85 -19.02
C THR A 512 -3.38 -7.63 -19.75
N ARG A 513 -2.50 -6.72 -20.23
CA ARG A 513 -2.90 -5.45 -20.87
C ARG A 513 -2.97 -5.48 -22.39
N GLN A 514 -2.22 -6.36 -23.05
CA GLN A 514 -2.06 -6.34 -24.51
C GLN A 514 -3.38 -6.33 -25.31
N ASN A 515 -4.45 -6.95 -24.79
CA ASN A 515 -5.73 -7.00 -25.49
C ASN A 515 -6.60 -5.77 -25.21
N LEU A 516 -6.47 -5.17 -24.04
CA LEU A 516 -7.04 -3.86 -23.73
C LEU A 516 -6.38 -2.78 -24.62
N TYR A 517 -5.06 -2.78 -24.74
CA TYR A 517 -4.33 -1.83 -25.58
C TYR A 517 -4.71 -1.87 -27.05
N LYS A 518 -4.91 -3.07 -27.63
CA LYS A 518 -5.43 -3.21 -29.01
C LYS A 518 -6.83 -2.60 -29.20
N ASN A 519 -7.56 -2.40 -28.10
CA ASN A 519 -8.89 -1.78 -28.07
C ASN A 519 -8.85 -0.37 -27.48
N PHE A 520 -7.67 0.24 -27.34
CA PHE A 520 -7.48 1.57 -26.76
C PHE A 520 -8.05 1.71 -25.34
N MET A 521 -7.96 0.63 -24.56
CA MET A 521 -8.40 0.56 -23.16
C MET A 521 -7.20 0.25 -22.25
N ASP A 522 -7.31 0.61 -20.97
CA ASP A 522 -6.35 0.28 -19.91
C ASP A 522 -7.04 0.29 -18.53
N TYR A 523 -6.35 -0.15 -17.48
CA TYR A 523 -6.74 0.03 -16.08
C TYR A 523 -5.60 0.66 -15.26
N TYR A 524 -5.94 1.57 -14.35
CA TYR A 524 -4.98 2.45 -13.65
C TYR A 524 -4.44 1.87 -12.33
N HIS A 525 -4.12 0.58 -12.32
CA HIS A 525 -3.45 -0.12 -11.20
C HIS A 525 -2.56 -1.24 -11.75
N GLY A 526 -1.71 -1.87 -10.91
CA GLY A 526 -0.88 -3.02 -11.31
C GLY A 526 -1.72 -4.28 -11.61
N SER A 527 -1.16 -5.25 -12.34
CA SER A 527 -1.88 -6.51 -12.64
C SER A 527 -1.97 -7.50 -11.49
N GLY A 528 -1.16 -7.32 -10.45
CA GLY A 528 -1.12 -8.16 -9.27
C GLY A 528 -0.06 -7.68 -8.28
N HIS A 529 -0.07 -8.27 -7.10
CA HIS A 529 0.87 -8.06 -6.02
C HIS A 529 1.10 -9.38 -5.27
N ASP A 530 2.13 -9.41 -4.43
CA ASP A 530 2.37 -10.54 -3.54
C ASP A 530 1.30 -10.58 -2.45
N VAL A 531 1.02 -11.78 -1.95
CA VAL A 531 0.13 -12.01 -0.80
C VAL A 531 0.98 -12.56 0.34
N ASN A 532 0.88 -11.92 1.50
CA ASN A 532 1.56 -12.34 2.72
C ASN A 532 0.91 -13.62 3.30
N TYR A 533 1.62 -14.25 4.25
CA TYR A 533 1.16 -15.44 4.98
C TYR A 533 0.87 -15.13 6.45
#